data_AF-A0A9E1IHQ1-F1
#
_entry.id   AF-A0A9E1IHQ1-F1
#
_cell.length_a   1.000
_cell.length_b   1.000
_cell.length_c   1.000
_cell.angle_alpha   90.00
_cell.angle_beta   90.00
_cell.angle_gamma   90.00
#
_symmetry.space_group_name_H-M   'P 1'
#
loop_
_entity.id
_entity.type
_entity.pdbx_description
1 polymer ?
#
loop_
_entity_poly.entity_id
_entity_poly.type
_entity_poly.pdbx_seq_one_letter_code
_entity_poly.pdbx_strand_id
1 'polypeptide(L)' 'MDSYNDNLLKTIRLTQEMLALADEGDRDRNDVSCGIIYGILRDTAYRLRKLATEECHLHRQAGKWDDEHQMAQKETTP' A
#
# COMPACT_ATOMS: atom_id res chain seq x y z
N MET A 1 -14.23 0.15 -11.57
CA MET A 1 -13.53 0.40 -10.30
C MET A 1 -13.52 1.89 -10.03
N ASP A 2 -14.23 2.31 -8.99
CA ASP A 2 -14.32 3.72 -8.63
C ASP A 2 -12.96 4.34 -8.27
N SER A 3 -12.79 5.63 -8.61
CA SER A 3 -11.54 6.37 -8.42
C SER A 3 -11.07 6.42 -6.97
N TYR A 4 -12.00 6.39 -5.99
CA TYR A 4 -11.65 6.37 -4.57
C TYR A 4 -11.07 5.02 -4.12
N ASN A 5 -11.56 3.90 -4.65
CA ASN A 5 -10.99 2.57 -4.38
C ASN A 5 -9.61 2.40 -5.03
N ASP A 6 -9.45 2.93 -6.25
CA ASP A 6 -8.15 2.93 -6.93
C ASP A 6 -7.10 3.75 -6.16
N ASN A 7 -7.48 4.88 -5.56
CA ASN A 7 -6.57 5.66 -4.71
C ASN A 7 -6.10 4.87 -3.46
N LEU A 8 -6.97 4.06 -2.85
CA LEU A 8 -6.58 3.18 -1.75
C LEU A 8 -5.58 2.11 -2.21
N LEU A 9 -5.80 1.50 -3.38
CA LEU A 9 -4.87 0.53 -3.95
C LEU A 9 -3.52 1.17 -4.30
N LYS A 10 -3.51 2.37 -4.90
CA LYS A 10 -2.29 3.14 -5.16
C LYS A 10 -1.55 3.48 -3.88
N THR A 11 -2.28 3.84 -2.83
CA THR A 11 -1.70 4.08 -1.50
C THR A 11 -1.01 2.83 -0.96
N ILE A 12 -1.65 1.67 -1.05
CA ILE A 12 -1.05 0.38 -0.65
C ILE A 12 0.22 0.09 -1.46
N ARG A 13 0.20 0.31 -2.78
CA ARG A 13 1.38 0.12 -3.64
C ARG A 13 2.52 1.07 -3.25
N LEU A 14 2.21 2.34 -3.01
CA LEU A 14 3.20 3.32 -2.55
C LEU A 14 3.88 2.88 -1.25
N THR A 15 3.16 2.22 -0.34
CA THR A 15 3.79 1.68 0.89
C THR A 15 4.87 0.62 0.61
N GLN A 16 4.82 -0.08 -0.53
CA GLN A 16 5.86 -1.03 -0.92
C GLN A 16 7.12 -0.29 -1.38
N GLU A 17 6.95 0.79 -2.14
CA GLU A 17 8.05 1.67 -2.54
C GLU A 17 8.69 2.35 -1.32
N MET A 18 7.88 2.79 -0.36
CA MET A 18 8.37 3.36 0.91
C MET A 18 9.22 2.35 1.70
N LEU A 19 8.81 1.08 1.75
CA LEU A 19 9.57 0.04 2.46
C LEU A 19 10.89 -0.28 1.74
N ALA A 20 10.86 -0.41 0.42
CA ALA A 20 12.07 -0.62 -0.37
C ALA A 20 13.08 0.53 -0.17
N LEU A 21 12.59 1.78 -0.22
CA LEU A 21 13.42 2.96 0.02
C LEU A 21 13.93 3.04 1.46
N ALA A 22 13.13 2.65 2.44
CA ALA A 22 13.59 2.61 3.84
C ALA A 22 14.69 1.57 4.04
N ASP A 23 14.61 0.42 3.38
CA ASP A 23 15.63 -0.64 3.47
C ASP A 23 16.91 -0.29 2.70
N GLU A 24 16.79 0.37 1.55
CA GLU A 24 17.93 0.94 0.80
C GLU A 24 18.60 2.05 1.60
N GLY A 25 17.82 3.03 2.05
CA GLY A 25 18.31 4.15 2.83
C GLY A 25 18.99 3.74 4.13
N ASP A 26 18.43 2.77 4.86
CA ASP A 26 19.04 2.30 6.11
C ASP A 26 20.37 1.58 5.88
N ARG A 27 20.52 0.90 4.74
CA ARG A 27 21.77 0.26 4.30
C ARG A 27 22.85 1.29 3.96
N ASP A 28 22.46 2.37 3.29
CA ASP A 28 23.38 3.37 2.74
C ASP A 28 23.56 4.61 3.64
N ARG A 29 22.97 4.60 4.85
CA ARG A 29 22.96 5.75 5.76
C ARG A 29 24.38 6.24 6.11
N ASN A 30 24.61 7.54 5.97
CA ASN A 30 25.89 8.18 6.31
C ASN A 30 25.99 8.56 7.80
N ASP A 31 24.84 8.74 8.47
CA ASP A 31 24.79 9.04 9.90
C ASP A 31 23.52 8.50 10.58
N VAL A 32 23.43 8.73 11.89
CA VAL A 32 22.29 8.30 12.73
C VAL A 32 20.99 9.02 12.34
N SER A 33 21.08 10.28 11.89
CA SER A 33 19.89 11.07 11.54
C SER A 33 19.20 10.54 10.29
N CYS A 34 19.98 10.05 9.30
CA CYS A 34 19.45 9.30 8.16
C CYS A 34 18.70 8.04 8.62
N GLY A 35 19.28 7.28 9.56
CA GLY A 35 18.63 6.08 10.13
C GLY A 35 17.28 6.38 10.79
N ILE A 36 17.15 7.53 11.48
CA ILE A 36 15.88 7.98 12.05
C ILE A 36 14.83 8.23 10.96
N ILE A 37 15.22 8.91 9.86
CA ILE A 37 14.31 9.21 8.74
C ILE A 37 13.80 7.92 8.09
N TYR A 38 14.69 6.96 7.81
CA TYR A 38 14.29 5.69 7.20
C TYR A 38 13.50 4.79 8.15
N GLY A 39 13.75 4.87 9.46
CA GLY A 39 12.90 4.25 10.49
C GLY A 39 11.48 4.81 10.46
N ILE A 40 11.33 6.13 10.43
CA ILE A 40 10.02 6.80 10.34
C ILE A 40 9.31 6.42 9.03
N LEU A 41 10.04 6.39 7.92
CA LEU A 41 9.49 6.00 6.61
C LEU A 41 8.92 4.58 6.67
N ARG A 42 9.68 3.63 7.24
CA ARG A 42 9.26 2.24 7.42
C ARG A 42 8.01 2.12 8.28
N ASP A 43 7.99 2.76 9.45
CA ASP A 43 6.86 2.72 10.38
C ASP A 43 5.59 3.33 9.76
N THR A 44 5.76 4.43 9.03
CA THR A 44 4.66 5.10 8.33
C THR A 44 4.10 4.22 7.23
N ALA A 45 4.96 3.54 6.46
CA ALA A 45 4.53 2.61 5.42
C ALA A 45 3.66 1.47 5.99
N TYR A 46 4.08 0.85 7.11
CA TYR A 46 3.28 -0.19 7.77
C TYR A 46 1.93 0.33 8.27
N ARG A 47 1.93 1.50 8.93
CA ARG A 47 0.70 2.11 9.45
C ARG A 47 -0.27 2.47 8.32
N LEU A 48 0.24 3.09 7.27
CA LEU A 48 -0.55 3.51 6.12
C LEU A 48 -1.13 2.31 5.37
N ARG A 49 -0.34 1.25 5.18
CA ARG A 49 -0.81 0.01 4.55
C ARG A 49 -1.95 -0.63 5.33
N LYS A 50 -1.83 -0.68 6.66
CA LYS A 50 -2.90 -1.19 7.53
C LYS A 50 -4.19 -0.39 7.35
N LEU A 51 -4.12 0.94 7.50
CA LEU A 51 -5.27 1.83 7.40
C LEU A 51 -5.94 1.74 6.02
N ALA A 52 -5.16 1.78 4.93
CA ALA A 52 -5.71 1.70 3.58
C ALA A 52 -6.35 0.34 3.29
N THR A 53 -5.77 -0.76 3.80
CA THR A 53 -6.34 -2.11 3.66
C THR A 53 -7.65 -2.26 4.44
N GLU A 54 -7.70 -1.69 5.65
CA GLU A 54 -8.90 -1.66 6.48
C GLU A 54 -10.02 -0.87 5.79
N GLU A 55 -9.71 0.28 5.21
CA GLU A 55 -10.69 1.06 4.43
C GLU A 55 -11.19 0.28 3.20
N CYS A 56 -10.30 -0.44 2.50
CA CYS A 56 -10.72 -1.32 1.41
C CYS A 56 -11.66 -2.44 1.89
N HIS A 57 -11.49 -2.92 3.13
CA HIS A 57 -12.37 -3.92 3.71
C HIS A 57 -13.73 -3.31 4.05
N LEU A 58 -13.76 -2.11 4.65
CA LEU A 58 -14.98 -1.38 4.96
C LEU A 58 -15.79 -1.03 3.69
N HIS A 59 -15.14 -0.61 2.61
CA HIS A 59 -15.80 -0.38 1.33
C HIS A 59 -16.45 -1.64 0.76
N ARG A 60 -15.77 -2.80 0.84
CA ARG A 60 -16.35 -4.09 0.42
C ARG A 60 -17.54 -4.49 1.29
N GLN A 61 -17.43 -4.38 2.61
CA GLN A 61 -18.54 -4.66 3.52
C GLN A 61 -19.75 -3.75 3.28
N ALA A 62 -19.51 -2.50 2.89
CA ALA A 62 -20.55 -1.52 2.56
C ALA A 62 -21.12 -1.65 1.14
N GLY A 63 -20.66 -2.62 0.33
CA GLY A 63 -21.09 -2.77 -1.07
C GLY A 63 -20.62 -1.64 -1.99
N LYS A 64 -19.61 -0.86 -1.57
CA LYS A 64 -19.00 0.25 -2.32
C LYS A 64 -17.75 -0.21 -3.09
N TRP A 65 -17.71 -1.47 -3.47
CA TRP A 65 -16.58 -2.07 -4.16
C TRP A 65 -17.12 -2.95 -5.27
N ASP A 66 -16.88 -2.56 -6.52
CA ASP A 66 -17.30 -3.35 -7.68
C ASP A 66 -16.49 -4.66 -7.72
N ASP A 67 -17.05 -5.74 -7.16
CA ASP A 67 -16.43 -7.06 -7.18
C ASP A 67 -16.41 -7.71 -8.59
N GLU A 68 -17.15 -7.14 -9.54
CA GLU A 68 -17.28 -7.66 -10.92
C GLU A 68 -15.95 -7.68 -11.71
N HIS A 69 -14.95 -6.86 -11.33
CA HIS A 69 -13.67 -6.83 -12.03
C HIS A 69 -12.66 -7.90 -11.58
N GLN A 70 -12.97 -8.70 -10.55
CA GLN A 70 -12.09 -9.79 -10.09
C GLN A 70 -12.39 -11.15 -10.75
N MET A 71 -13.56 -11.31 -11.39
CA MET A 71 -13.92 -12.55 -12.10
C MET A 71 -13.42 -12.55 -13.55
N ALA A 72 -13.39 -11.38 -14.22
CA ALA A 72 -12.95 -11.27 -15.62
C ALA A 72 -11.46 -11.60 -15.87
N GLN A 73 -10.60 -11.53 -14.84
CA GLN A 73 -9.17 -11.86 -14.95
C GLN A 73 -8.85 -13.32 -14.57
N LYS A 74 -9.80 -14.06 -14.00
CA LYS A 74 -9.63 -15.51 -13.72
C LYS A 74 -10.13 -16.40 -14.86
N GLU A 75 -10.94 -15.88 -15.78
CA GLU A 75 -11.54 -16.65 -16.88
C GLU A 75 -10.79 -16.54 -18.22
N THR A 76 -9.66 -15.83 -18.28
CA THR A 76 -8.90 -15.60 -19.53
C THR A 76 -7.50 -16.23 -19.56
N THR A 77 -7.17 -17.14 -18.64
CA THR A 77 -5.97 -17.98 -18.77
C THR A 77 -6.39 -19.41 -19.16
N PRO A 78 -6.03 -19.90 -20.37
CA PRO A 78 -6.20 -21.29 -20.77
C PRO A 78 -5.45 -22.29 -19.89
#